data_AF-A0A967YLA4-F1
#
_entry.id   AF-A0A967YLA4-F1
#
_cell.length_a   1.000
_cell.length_b   1.000
_cell.length_c   1.000
_cell.angle_alpha   90.00
_cell.angle_beta   90.00
_cell.angle_gamma   90.00
#
_symmetry.space_group_name_H-M   'P 1'
#
loop_
_entity.id
_entity.type
_entity.pdbx_description
1 polymer ?
#
loop_
_entity_poly.entity_id
_entity_poly.type
_entity_poly.pdbx_seq_one_letter_code
_entity_poly.pdbx_strand_id
1 'polypeptide(L)'
;MVIDLKKCEGCVTINKPPQCTQACVNGHYVPKGQEWIEVYTVELPGGSSYFMPTPCYHCENAPCVNVCPVAATYHTESGIVL
;
A
#
# COMPACT_ATOMS: atom_id res chain seq x y z
N MET A 1 -7.03 8.91 0.70
CA MET A 1 -7.66 7.69 0.13
C MET A 1 -8.31 6.91 1.28
N VAL A 2 -9.45 6.25 1.05
CA VAL A 2 -10.11 5.39 2.05
C VAL A 2 -10.38 4.02 1.44
N ILE A 3 -10.06 2.95 2.16
CA ILE A 3 -10.25 1.56 1.74
C ILE A 3 -11.25 0.90 2.68
N ASP A 4 -12.35 0.38 2.12
CA ASP A 4 -13.36 -0.37 2.89
C ASP A 4 -12.90 -1.82 3.09
N LEU A 5 -12.32 -2.09 4.26
CA LEU A 5 -11.78 -3.41 4.61
C LEU A 5 -12.86 -4.49 4.71
N LYS A 6 -14.13 -4.12 4.94
CA LYS A 6 -15.24 -5.08 5.00
C LYS A 6 -15.57 -5.64 3.61
N LYS A 7 -15.28 -4.87 2.55
CA LYS A 7 -15.49 -5.28 1.16
C LYS A 7 -14.23 -5.86 0.51
N CYS A 8 -13.07 -5.74 1.15
CA CYS A 8 -11.85 -6.31 0.63
C CYS A 8 -11.87 -7.83 0.79
N GLU A 9 -11.97 -8.56 -0.32
CA GLU A 9 -11.92 -10.02 -0.37
C GLU A 9 -10.50 -10.57 -0.63
N GLY A 10 -9.48 -9.71 -0.58
CA GLY A 10 -8.09 -10.06 -0.85
C GLY A 10 -7.77 -10.36 -2.32
N CYS A 11 -8.79 -10.41 -3.19
CA CYS A 11 -8.66 -10.82 -4.60
C CYS A 11 -7.78 -12.08 -4.74
N VAL A 12 -7.96 -13.06 -3.84
CA VAL A 12 -7.13 -14.26 -3.74
C VAL A 12 -7.19 -15.06 -5.05
N THR A 13 -6.21 -14.83 -5.91
CA THR A 13 -6.01 -15.56 -7.16
C THR A 13 -4.84 -16.49 -7.04
N ILE A 14 -4.99 -17.73 -7.50
CA ILE A 14 -3.90 -18.71 -7.54
C ILE A 14 -2.78 -18.18 -8.44
N ASN A 15 -1.56 -18.11 -7.91
CA ASN A 15 -0.33 -17.72 -8.62
C ASN A 15 -0.28 -16.30 -9.19
N LYS A 16 -1.09 -15.35 -8.68
CA LYS A 16 -1.03 -13.94 -9.09
C LYS A 16 -1.21 -13.00 -7.87
N PRO A 17 -0.52 -11.84 -7.85
CA PRO A 17 -0.76 -10.81 -6.84
C PRO A 17 -2.20 -10.29 -6.86
N PRO A 18 -2.71 -9.67 -5.79
CA PRO A 18 -4.01 -9.00 -5.77
C PRO A 18 -4.16 -7.96 -6.89
N GLN A 19 -5.38 -7.70 -7.35
CA GLN A 19 -5.63 -6.83 -8.50
C GLN A 19 -5.14 -5.39 -8.29
N CYS A 20 -5.26 -4.84 -7.07
CA CYS A 20 -4.73 -3.52 -6.74
C CYS A 20 -3.19 -3.46 -6.86
N THR A 21 -2.50 -4.53 -6.46
CA THR A 21 -1.05 -4.68 -6.61
C THR A 21 -0.67 -4.74 -8.08
N GLN A 22 -1.36 -5.57 -8.88
CA GLN A 22 -1.12 -5.67 -10.33
C GLN A 22 -1.33 -4.33 -11.04
N ALA A 23 -2.42 -3.61 -10.72
CA ALA A 23 -2.72 -2.32 -11.31
C ALA A 23 -1.65 -1.26 -10.96
N CYS A 24 -1.18 -1.24 -9.70
CA CYS A 24 -0.10 -0.35 -9.29
C CYS A 24 1.21 -0.67 -10.01
N VAL A 25 1.60 -1.94 -10.05
CA VAL A 25 2.81 -2.40 -10.75
C VAL A 25 2.77 -2.01 -12.23
N ASN A 26 1.65 -2.26 -12.90
CA ASN A 26 1.48 -1.93 -14.32
C ASN A 26 1.40 -0.42 -14.57
N GLY A 27 0.73 0.33 -13.69
CA GLY A 27 0.54 1.78 -13.83
C GLY A 27 1.81 2.59 -13.58
N HIS A 28 2.75 2.08 -12.79
CA HIS A 28 3.99 2.77 -12.42
C HIS A 28 5.25 2.11 -12.95
N TYR A 29 5.14 1.05 -13.75
CA TYR A 29 6.27 0.27 -14.25
C TYR A 29 7.20 -0.20 -13.13
N VAL A 30 6.61 -0.66 -12.02
CA VAL A 30 7.34 -1.03 -10.81
C VAL A 30 8.35 -2.14 -11.15
N PRO A 31 9.64 -2.01 -10.75
CA PRO A 31 10.65 -3.02 -11.01
C PRO A 31 10.26 -4.39 -10.47
N LYS A 32 10.64 -5.44 -11.20
CA LYS A 32 10.35 -6.83 -10.80
C LYS A 32 10.88 -7.10 -9.39
N GLY A 33 10.04 -7.70 -8.54
CA GLY A 33 10.37 -8.04 -7.16
C GLY A 33 10.01 -6.94 -6.15
N GLN A 34 9.37 -5.85 -6.58
CA GLN A 34 8.81 -4.83 -5.71
C GLN A 34 7.29 -4.77 -5.84
N GLU A 35 6.61 -4.54 -4.72
CA GLU A 35 5.18 -4.28 -4.65
C GLU A 35 4.99 -3.01 -3.81
N TRP A 36 4.40 -1.97 -4.39
CA TRP A 36 4.13 -0.72 -3.65
C TRP A 36 2.80 -0.76 -2.89
N ILE A 37 1.95 -1.75 -3.20
CA ILE A 37 0.73 -2.05 -2.47
C ILE A 37 0.75 -3.54 -2.17
N GLU A 38 0.96 -3.90 -0.91
CA GLU A 38 0.89 -5.28 -0.44
C GLU A 38 -0.47 -5.52 0.24
N VAL A 39 -1.01 -6.74 0.16
CA VAL A 39 -2.24 -7.11 0.85
C VAL A 39 -1.94 -8.19 1.88
N TYR A 40 -2.05 -7.84 3.15
CA TYR A 40 -1.82 -8.79 4.24
C TYR A 40 -3.12 -9.45 4.68
N THR A 41 -3.04 -10.72 5.07
CA THR A 41 -4.09 -11.37 5.87
C THR A 41 -3.80 -11.06 7.33
N VAL A 42 -4.73 -10.39 7.99
CA VAL A 42 -4.64 -10.05 9.42
C VAL A 42 -5.56 -10.95 10.19
N GLU A 43 -4.99 -11.72 11.11
CA GLU A 43 -5.72 -12.61 12.02
C GLU A 43 -6.26 -11.82 13.22
N LEU A 44 -7.49 -12.10 13.60
CA LEU A 44 -8.18 -11.48 14.73
C LEU A 44 -8.30 -12.45 15.91
N PRO A 45 -8.35 -11.93 17.16
CA PRO A 45 -8.75 -12.73 18.31
C PRO A 45 -10.09 -13.41 18.06
N GLY A 46 -10.17 -14.72 18.23
CA GLY A 46 -11.38 -15.51 17.93
C GLY A 46 -11.38 -16.23 16.58
N GLY A 47 -10.28 -16.20 15.83
CA GLY A 47 -10.06 -17.06 14.66
C GLY A 47 -10.71 -16.58 13.35
N SER A 48 -11.13 -15.32 13.31
CA SER A 48 -11.51 -14.67 12.05
C SER A 48 -10.32 -13.91 11.48
N SER A 49 -10.36 -13.58 10.19
CA SER A 49 -9.34 -12.76 9.54
C SER A 49 -9.94 -11.78 8.56
N TYR A 50 -9.17 -10.76 8.19
CA TYR A 50 -9.53 -9.81 7.13
C TYR A 50 -8.31 -9.45 6.29
N PHE A 51 -8.56 -8.87 5.12
CA PHE A 51 -7.51 -8.43 4.22
C PHE A 51 -7.20 -6.95 4.40
N MET A 52 -5.92 -6.62 4.50
CA MET A 52 -5.44 -5.25 4.70
C MET A 52 -4.50 -4.82 3.56
N PRO A 53 -5.03 -4.17 2.51
CA PRO A 53 -4.22 -3.50 1.52
C PRO A 53 -3.44 -2.35 2.18
N THR A 54 -2.13 -2.35 1.99
CA THR A 54 -1.19 -1.44 2.65
C THR A 54 -0.38 -0.70 1.59
N PRO A 55 -0.91 0.41 1.05
CA PRO A 55 -0.17 1.33 0.19
C PRO A 55 0.65 2.33 1.04
N CYS A 56 1.44 3.18 0.39
CA CYS A 56 1.90 4.41 1.04
C CYS A 56 0.70 5.24 1.49
N TYR A 57 0.63 5.59 2.78
CA TYR A 57 -0.46 6.39 3.33
C TYR A 57 -0.28 7.89 3.11
N HIS A 58 0.88 8.32 2.59
CA HIS A 58 1.26 9.74 2.43
C HIS A 58 0.96 10.55 3.70
N CYS A 59 1.52 10.11 4.82
CA CYS A 59 1.25 10.67 6.14
C CYS A 59 1.54 12.18 6.19
N GLU A 60 0.69 12.93 6.90
CA GLU A 60 0.90 14.37 7.13
C GLU A 60 2.20 14.63 7.91
N ASN A 61 2.42 13.90 9.01
CA ASN A 61 3.71 13.84 9.71
C ASN A 61 4.51 12.61 9.26
N ALA A 62 5.06 12.65 8.04
CA ALA A 62 5.78 11.55 7.45
C ALA A 62 7.22 11.42 8.00
N PRO A 63 7.55 10.36 8.75
CA PRO A 63 8.92 10.16 9.24
C PRO A 63 9.92 9.96 8.10
N CYS A 64 9.51 9.36 6.99
CA CYS A 64 10.36 9.18 5.81
C CYS A 64 10.78 10.50 5.14
N VAL A 65 9.99 11.57 5.28
CA VAL A 65 10.38 12.92 4.84
C VAL A 65 11.35 13.54 5.84
N ASN A 66 11.04 13.46 7.14
CA ASN A 66 11.83 14.07 8.21
C ASN A 66 13.28 13.54 8.29
N VAL A 67 13.52 12.29 7.89
CA VAL A 67 14.85 11.66 8.01
C VAL A 67 15.70 11.77 6.75
N CYS A 68 15.18 12.30 5.64
CA CYS A 68 15.90 12.31 4.37
C CYS A 68 16.94 13.44 4.32
N PRO A 69 18.25 13.15 4.35
CA PRO A 69 19.30 14.18 4.52
C PRO A 69 19.46 15.08 3.29
N VAL A 70 18.94 14.67 2.14
CA VAL A 70 19.06 15.36 0.86
C VAL A 70 17.71 15.84 0.32
N ALA A 71 16.65 15.75 1.13
CA ALA A 71 15.28 16.12 0.72
C ALA A 71 14.81 15.44 -0.58
N ALA A 72 15.23 14.18 -0.79
CA ALA A 72 14.74 13.37 -1.92
C ALA A 72 13.27 12.95 -1.74
N THR A 73 12.79 12.94 -0.50
CA THR A 73 11.37 12.74 -0.17
C THR A 73 10.77 14.04 0.37
N TYR A 74 9.58 14.41 -0.09
CA TYR A 74 8.93 15.68 0.26
C TYR A 74 7.40 15.63 0.09
N HIS A 75 6.70 16.54 0.76
CA HIS A 75 5.26 16.75 0.57
C HIS A 75 4.98 17.67 -0.61
N THR A 76 4.01 17.30 -1.45
CA THR A 76 3.41 18.19 -2.45
C THR A 76 2.35 19.09 -1.81
N GLU A 77 1.91 20.13 -2.53
CA GLU A 77 0.80 21.01 -2.09
C GLU A 77 -0.53 20.24 -1.89
N SER A 78 -0.70 19.11 -2.58
CA SER A 78 -1.88 18.24 -2.46
C SER A 78 -1.78 17.23 -1.31
N GLY A 79 -0.71 17.26 -0.51
CA GLY A 79 -0.49 16.34 0.61
C GLY A 79 0.06 14.97 0.20
N ILE A 80 0.59 14.82 -1.00
CA ILE A 80 1.22 13.57 -1.46
C ILE A 80 2.69 13.59 -1.02
N VAL A 81 3.17 12.51 -0.43
CA VAL A 81 4.60 12.28 -0.19
C VAL A 81 5.22 11.63 -1.42
N LEU A 82 6.17 12.32 -2.06
CA LEU A 82 7.03 11.79 -3.13
C LEU A 82 8.44 11.52 -2.61
#